data_AF-A0A8S9UKU4-F1
#
_entry.id   AF-A0A8S9UKU4-F1
#
_cell.length_a   1.000
_cell.length_b   1.000
_cell.length_c   1.000
_cell.angle_alpha   90.00
_cell.angle_beta   90.00
_cell.angle_gamma   90.00
#
_symmetry.space_group_name_H-M   'P 1'
#
loop_
_entity.id
_entity.type
_entity.pdbx_description
1 polymer ?
#
loop_
_entity_poly.entity_id
_entity_poly.type
_entity_poly.pdbx_seq_one_letter_code
_entity_poly.pdbx_strand_id
1 'polypeptide(L)'
;MINATPAYKKTYSAFERLGLKTENGVFGTTALKIWADKVRVLNPANAGSIMLKILLKRFDEFKIARYIEASKFSSQSESIAKDLREALFTKWKNAGIQPSFIESKLARRPKPPHPHLGGNNDEKIVKAYTNFLQHG
;
A
#
# COMPACT_ATOMS: atom_id res chain seq x y z
N MET A 1 13.28 -21.04 -2.31
CA MET A 1 13.52 -19.67 -1.81
C MET A 1 13.99 -18.82 -3.00
N ILE A 2 13.24 -17.80 -3.41
CA ILE A 2 13.61 -16.97 -4.56
C ILE A 2 14.52 -15.85 -4.06
N ASN A 3 15.77 -15.83 -4.52
CA ASN A 3 16.74 -14.78 -4.17
C ASN A 3 16.17 -13.40 -4.52
N ALA A 4 16.15 -12.48 -3.55
CA ALA A 4 15.66 -11.14 -3.78
C ALA A 4 16.53 -10.41 -4.81
N THR A 5 15.90 -9.79 -5.82
CA THR A 5 16.61 -9.08 -6.90
C THR A 5 17.49 -7.95 -6.33
N PRO A 6 18.57 -7.55 -7.02
CA PRO A 6 19.41 -6.42 -6.58
C PRO A 6 18.61 -5.12 -6.37
N ALA A 7 17.60 -4.87 -7.21
CA ALA A 7 16.69 -3.74 -7.06
C ALA A 7 15.92 -3.81 -5.73
N TYR A 8 15.36 -4.96 -5.39
CA TYR A 8 14.67 -5.15 -4.10
C TYR A 8 15.58 -4.89 -2.90
N LYS A 9 16.81 -5.40 -2.94
CA LYS A 9 17.78 -5.17 -1.84
C LYS A 9 18.08 -3.69 -1.68
N LYS A 10 18.37 -2.98 -2.78
CA LYS A 10 18.66 -1.53 -2.77
C LYS A 10 17.48 -0.69 -2.29
N THR A 11 16.25 -1.03 -2.69
CA THR A 11 15.04 -0.31 -2.24
C THR A 11 14.71 -0.58 -0.79
N TYR A 12 14.97 -1.79 -0.29
CA TYR A 12 14.82 -2.14 1.12
C TYR A 12 15.82 -1.39 2.01
N SER A 13 17.10 -1.35 1.65
CA SER A 13 18.09 -0.57 2.41
C SER A 13 17.76 0.93 2.40
N ALA A 14 17.22 1.46 1.30
CA ALA A 14 16.78 2.85 1.23
C ALA A 14 15.57 3.11 2.17
N PHE A 15 14.62 2.18 2.24
CA PHE A 15 13.49 2.24 3.16
C PHE A 15 13.94 2.33 4.62
N GLU A 16 14.91 1.49 5.01
CA GLU A 16 15.46 1.47 6.37
C GLU A 16 16.22 2.77 6.69
N ARG A 17 17.06 3.24 5.77
CA ARG A 17 17.85 4.48 5.95
C ARG A 17 16.98 5.72 6.11
N LEU A 18 15.82 5.77 5.43
CA LEU A 18 14.88 6.89 5.51
C LEU A 18 13.98 6.83 6.75
N GLY A 19 14.16 5.86 7.64
CA GLY A 19 13.39 5.77 8.88
C GLY A 19 11.93 5.37 8.69
N LEU A 20 11.57 4.80 7.53
CA LEU A 20 10.19 4.43 7.16
C LEU A 20 9.70 3.16 7.88
N LYS A 21 10.29 2.78 9.01
CA LYS A 21 9.95 1.55 9.75
C LYS A 21 8.75 1.72 10.70
N THR A 22 8.34 2.95 10.99
CA THR A 22 7.24 3.29 11.91
C THR A 22 6.09 3.95 11.18
N GLU A 23 4.85 3.71 11.61
CA GLU A 23 3.63 4.20 10.94
C GLU A 23 3.61 5.72 10.76
N ASN A 24 3.98 6.46 11.82
CA ASN A 24 4.09 7.92 11.80
C ASN A 24 5.17 8.45 10.85
N GLY A 25 6.10 7.59 10.41
CA GLY A 25 7.19 7.93 9.51
C GLY A 25 6.91 7.60 8.04
N VAL A 26 5.90 6.78 7.75
CA VAL A 26 5.65 6.28 6.39
C VAL A 26 4.60 7.09 5.66
N PHE A 27 3.37 7.09 6.11
CA PHE A 27 2.28 7.57 5.27
C PHE A 27 2.17 9.10 5.33
N GLY A 28 2.14 9.74 4.16
CA GLY A 28 2.05 11.20 4.04
C GLY A 28 3.35 11.96 4.30
N THR A 29 4.51 11.27 4.39
CA THR A 29 5.80 11.94 4.63
C THR A 29 6.58 12.19 3.34
N THR A 30 7.38 13.26 3.31
CA THR A 30 8.34 13.52 2.22
C THR A 30 9.30 12.35 2.02
N ALA A 31 9.66 11.64 3.10
CA ALA A 31 10.54 10.48 3.06
C ALA A 31 9.94 9.31 2.27
N LEU A 32 8.63 9.06 2.38
CA LEU A 32 7.94 8.06 1.57
C LEU A 32 7.98 8.40 0.09
N LYS A 33 7.80 9.68 -0.27
CA LYS A 33 7.91 10.12 -1.67
C LYS A 33 9.31 9.90 -2.22
N ILE A 34 10.35 10.33 -1.49
CA ILE A 34 11.75 10.11 -1.89
C ILE A 34 12.04 8.63 -2.10
N TRP A 35 11.55 7.77 -1.21
CA TRP A 35 11.71 6.34 -1.35
C TRP A 35 10.96 5.77 -2.56
N ALA A 36 9.70 6.15 -2.76
CA ALA A 36 8.88 5.72 -3.89
C ALA A 36 9.50 6.12 -5.24
N ASP A 37 9.98 7.36 -5.36
CA ASP A 37 10.67 7.85 -6.55
C ASP A 37 11.93 7.02 -6.83
N LYS A 38 12.70 6.65 -5.79
CA LYS A 38 13.85 5.75 -5.93
C LYS A 38 13.46 4.35 -6.38
N VAL A 39 12.34 3.80 -5.89
CA VAL A 39 11.83 2.49 -6.34
C VAL A 39 11.47 2.55 -7.82
N ARG A 40 10.77 3.60 -8.26
CA ARG A 40 10.40 3.81 -9.68
C ARG A 40 11.62 3.92 -10.59
N VAL A 41 12.67 4.61 -10.15
CA VAL A 41 13.93 4.68 -10.92
C VAL A 41 14.60 3.31 -11.04
N LEU A 42 14.63 2.53 -9.95
CA LEU A 42 15.32 1.24 -9.93
C LEU A 42 14.54 0.11 -10.61
N ASN A 43 13.21 0.17 -10.64
CA ASN A 43 12.36 -0.83 -11.27
C ASN A 43 10.99 -0.23 -11.64
N PRO A 44 10.92 0.53 -12.75
CA PRO A 44 9.70 1.24 -13.13
C PRO A 44 8.54 0.29 -13.41
N ALA A 45 8.82 -0.86 -14.05
CA ALA A 45 7.81 -1.85 -14.42
C ALA A 45 7.12 -2.52 -13.23
N ASN A 46 7.77 -2.57 -12.05
CA ASN A 46 7.25 -3.29 -10.89
C ASN A 46 7.26 -2.45 -9.60
N ALA A 47 7.26 -1.12 -9.73
CA ALA A 47 7.46 -0.22 -8.59
C ALA A 47 6.41 -0.45 -7.48
N GLY A 48 5.13 -0.49 -7.83
CA GLY A 48 4.02 -0.76 -6.90
C GLY A 48 4.20 -2.08 -6.14
N SER A 49 4.50 -3.16 -6.86
CA SER A 49 4.73 -4.50 -6.28
C SER A 49 5.92 -4.55 -5.32
N ILE A 50 7.02 -3.87 -5.65
CA ILE A 50 8.19 -3.77 -4.75
C ILE A 50 7.84 -2.95 -3.51
N MET A 51 7.19 -1.80 -3.68
CA MET A 51 6.79 -0.95 -2.56
C MET A 51 5.87 -1.72 -1.61
N LEU A 52 4.82 -2.36 -2.15
CA LEU A 52 3.88 -3.16 -1.37
C LEU A 52 4.58 -4.30 -0.61
N LYS A 53 5.46 -5.06 -1.30
CA LYS A 53 6.19 -6.17 -0.68
C LYS A 53 7.07 -5.72 0.49
N ILE A 54 7.65 -4.52 0.42
CA ILE A 54 8.46 -3.95 1.49
C ILE A 54 7.58 -3.50 2.65
N LEU A 55 6.48 -2.80 2.37
CA LEU A 55 5.53 -2.34 3.40
C LEU A 55 4.90 -3.51 4.17
N LEU A 56 4.51 -4.58 3.48
CA LEU A 56 3.93 -5.80 4.08
C LEU A 56 4.89 -6.54 5.04
N LYS A 57 6.19 -6.23 5.04
CA LYS A 57 7.14 -6.78 6.03
C LYS A 57 7.04 -6.10 7.39
N ARG A 58 6.28 -5.00 7.51
CA ARG A 58 6.24 -4.15 8.71
C ARG A 58 4.83 -3.79 9.13
N PHE A 59 3.93 -3.62 8.16
CA PHE A 59 2.57 -3.19 8.41
C PHE A 59 1.58 -4.26 7.96
N ASP A 60 0.49 -4.37 8.72
CA ASP A 60 -0.64 -5.19 8.34
C ASP A 60 -1.21 -4.73 6.98
N GLU A 61 -1.60 -5.69 6.15
CA GLU A 61 -2.09 -5.44 4.80
C GLU A 61 -3.32 -4.53 4.76
N PHE A 62 -4.26 -4.70 5.69
CA PHE A 62 -5.49 -3.92 5.72
C PHE A 62 -5.27 -2.54 6.34
N LYS A 63 -4.26 -2.43 7.21
CA LYS A 63 -3.74 -1.12 7.61
C LYS A 63 -3.19 -0.36 6.40
N ILE A 64 -2.36 -1.00 5.56
CA ILE A 64 -1.88 -0.40 4.31
C ILE A 64 -3.05 0.01 3.40
N ALA A 65 -4.07 -0.82 3.24
CA ALA A 65 -5.26 -0.50 2.44
C ALA A 65 -5.96 0.79 2.90
N ARG A 66 -6.11 0.98 4.22
CA ARG A 66 -6.68 2.20 4.82
C ARG A 66 -5.84 3.44 4.55
N TYR A 67 -4.52 3.31 4.65
CA TYR A 67 -3.61 4.40 4.31
C TYR A 67 -3.65 4.77 2.82
N ILE A 68 -3.69 3.78 1.94
CA ILE A 68 -3.83 4.00 0.49
C ILE A 68 -5.11 4.79 0.21
N GLU A 69 -6.24 4.37 0.78
CA GLU A 69 -7.52 5.06 0.57
C GLU A 69 -7.50 6.50 1.08
N ALA A 70 -6.93 6.73 2.26
CA ALA A 70 -6.80 8.08 2.83
C ALA A 70 -5.80 8.98 2.09
N SER A 71 -4.78 8.40 1.44
CA SER A 71 -3.75 9.21 0.75
C SER A 71 -4.25 9.88 -0.54
N LYS A 72 -5.44 9.52 -1.04
CA LYS A 72 -6.12 10.18 -2.17
C LYS A 72 -6.43 11.66 -1.93
N PHE A 73 -6.41 12.11 -0.68
CA PHE A 73 -6.70 13.51 -0.32
C PHE A 73 -5.49 14.45 -0.45
N SER A 74 -4.31 13.94 -0.82
CA SER A 74 -3.11 14.78 -1.06
C SER A 74 -2.52 14.53 -2.44
N SER A 75 -2.36 15.59 -3.23
CA SER A 75 -1.75 15.52 -4.58
C SER A 75 -0.34 14.93 -4.55
N GLN A 76 0.39 15.16 -3.46
CA GLN A 76 1.75 14.64 -3.26
C GLN A 76 1.79 13.11 -3.12
N SER A 77 0.73 12.49 -2.59
CA SER A 77 0.71 11.05 -2.30
C SER A 77 -0.17 10.25 -3.26
N GLU A 78 -1.01 10.90 -4.07
CA GLU A 78 -1.99 10.25 -4.93
C GLU A 78 -1.36 9.27 -5.93
N SER A 79 -0.24 9.64 -6.56
CA SER A 79 0.44 8.75 -7.52
C SER A 79 1.00 7.49 -6.85
N ILE A 80 1.56 7.63 -5.64
CA ILE A 80 2.10 6.51 -4.85
C ILE A 80 0.95 5.61 -4.39
N ALA A 81 -0.17 6.22 -3.97
CA ALA A 81 -1.38 5.52 -3.59
C ALA A 81 -1.93 4.68 -4.74
N LYS A 82 -1.93 5.22 -5.97
CA LYS A 82 -2.38 4.52 -7.17
C LYS A 82 -1.54 3.27 -7.43
N ASP A 83 -0.21 3.40 -7.44
CA ASP A 83 0.72 2.28 -7.66
C ASP A 83 0.55 1.18 -6.60
N LEU A 84 0.42 1.57 -5.33
CA LEU A 84 0.22 0.64 -4.22
C LEU A 84 -1.15 -0.04 -4.27
N ARG A 85 -2.20 0.70 -4.63
CA ARG A 85 -3.57 0.17 -4.76
C ARG A 85 -3.63 -0.89 -5.84
N GLU A 86 -3.06 -0.60 -7.01
CA GLU A 86 -3.02 -1.53 -8.14
C GLU A 86 -2.28 -2.81 -7.77
N ALA A 87 -1.12 -2.69 -7.13
CA ALA A 87 -0.37 -3.84 -6.63
C ALA A 87 -1.15 -4.66 -5.59
N LEU A 88 -1.83 -3.99 -4.64
CA LEU A 88 -2.59 -4.66 -3.58
C LEU A 88 -3.81 -5.39 -4.14
N PHE A 89 -4.55 -4.75 -5.02
CA PHE A 89 -5.74 -5.34 -5.63
C PHE A 89 -5.37 -6.48 -6.59
N THR A 90 -4.27 -6.35 -7.33
CA THR A 90 -3.73 -7.45 -8.15
C THR A 90 -3.35 -8.64 -7.27
N LYS A 91 -2.69 -8.39 -6.12
CA LYS A 91 -2.37 -9.44 -5.15
C LYS A 91 -3.63 -10.14 -4.61
N TRP A 92 -4.67 -9.39 -4.26
CA TRP A 92 -5.93 -9.96 -3.78
C TRP A 92 -6.68 -10.75 -4.87
N LYS A 93 -6.75 -10.20 -6.09
CA LYS A 93 -7.37 -10.85 -7.26
C LYS A 93 -6.68 -12.18 -7.55
N ASN A 94 -5.35 -12.19 -7.63
CA ASN A 94 -4.57 -13.40 -7.87
C ASN A 94 -4.69 -14.45 -6.75
N ALA A 95 -5.01 -14.01 -5.52
CA ALA A 95 -5.27 -14.89 -4.39
C ALA A 95 -6.75 -15.30 -4.28
N GLY A 96 -7.62 -14.91 -5.21
CA GLY A 96 -9.05 -15.24 -5.21
C GLY A 96 -9.84 -14.60 -4.06
N ILE A 97 -9.32 -13.54 -3.45
CA ILE A 97 -9.94 -12.90 -2.29
C ILE A 97 -11.23 -12.19 -2.71
N GLN A 98 -12.32 -12.50 -2.03
CA GLN A 98 -13.63 -11.90 -2.28
C GLN A 98 -13.82 -10.57 -1.50
N PRO A 99 -14.60 -9.61 -2.04
CA PRO A 99 -14.89 -8.35 -1.35
C PRO A 99 -15.45 -8.53 0.07
N SER A 100 -16.34 -9.52 0.29
CA SER A 100 -16.92 -9.82 1.61
C SER A 100 -15.89 -10.28 2.64
N PHE A 101 -14.83 -10.96 2.19
CA PHE A 101 -13.71 -11.34 3.07
C PHE A 101 -12.92 -10.09 3.49
N ILE A 102 -12.68 -9.16 2.57
CA ILE A 102 -12.00 -7.89 2.86
C ILE A 102 -12.82 -7.07 3.86
N GLU A 103 -14.12 -6.95 3.64
CA GLU A 103 -15.05 -6.29 4.55
C GLU A 103 -14.98 -6.90 5.96
N SER A 104 -15.11 -8.22 6.07
CA SER A 104 -15.02 -8.95 7.35
C SER A 104 -13.68 -8.71 8.06
N LYS A 105 -12.59 -8.64 7.30
CA LYS A 105 -11.25 -8.39 7.82
C LYS A 105 -11.06 -6.95 8.27
N LEU A 106 -11.63 -5.97 7.57
CA LEU A 106 -11.61 -4.56 7.96
C LEU A 106 -12.45 -4.32 9.23
N ALA A 107 -13.67 -4.87 9.28
CA ALA A 107 -14.58 -4.72 10.41
C ALA A 107 -14.01 -5.23 11.73
N ARG A 108 -13.20 -6.30 11.71
CA ARG A 108 -12.56 -6.89 12.89
C ARG A 108 -11.34 -6.10 13.39
N ARG A 109 -10.82 -5.14 12.63
CA ARG A 109 -9.61 -4.40 12.99
C ARG A 109 -9.98 -3.08 13.65
N PRO A 110 -9.26 -2.67 14.72
CA PRO A 110 -9.41 -1.34 15.30
C PRO A 110 -9.30 -0.28 14.21
N LYS A 111 -10.20 0.71 14.22
CA LYS A 111 -10.08 1.86 13.34
C LYS A 111 -8.84 2.66 13.77
N PRO A 112 -8.01 3.15 12.83
CA PRO A 112 -6.84 3.94 13.20
C PRO A 112 -7.23 5.15 14.04
N PRO A 113 -6.40 5.57 15.01
CA PRO A 113 -6.70 6.68 15.92
C PRO A 113 -6.81 8.04 15.23
N HIS A 114 -6.36 8.16 13.97
CA HIS A 114 -6.47 9.39 13.19
C HIS A 114 -7.79 9.44 12.39
N PRO A 115 -8.66 10.44 12.59
CA PRO A 115 -9.98 10.53 11.92
C PRO A 115 -9.92 10.56 10.39
N HIS A 116 -8.81 11.01 9.80
CA HIS A 116 -8.62 11.01 8.34
C HIS A 116 -8.27 9.61 7.79
N LEU A 117 -7.89 8.69 8.67
CA LEU A 117 -7.50 7.31 8.36
C LEU A 117 -8.57 6.27 8.78
N GLY A 118 -9.66 6.70 9.42
CA GLY A 118 -10.78 5.86 9.85
C GLY A 118 -12.15 6.47 9.51
N GLY A 119 -13.14 5.63 9.19
CA GLY A 119 -14.48 6.08 8.77
C GLY A 119 -14.97 5.33 7.52
N ASN A 120 -15.63 6.04 6.58
CA ASN A 120 -16.16 5.54 5.30
C ASN A 120 -15.10 4.94 4.34
N ASN A 121 -13.83 4.84 4.75
CA ASN A 121 -12.75 4.30 3.93
C ASN A 121 -12.85 2.78 3.76
N ASP A 122 -13.36 2.04 4.75
CA ASP A 122 -13.48 0.58 4.64
C ASP A 122 -14.47 0.19 3.52
N GLU A 123 -15.64 0.84 3.47
CA GLU A 123 -16.61 0.67 2.39
C GLU A 123 -16.03 1.10 1.02
N LYS A 124 -15.33 2.24 0.97
CA LYS A 124 -14.66 2.71 -0.26
C LYS A 124 -13.61 1.73 -0.76
N ILE A 125 -12.84 1.10 0.13
CA ILE A 125 -11.86 0.07 -0.23
C ILE A 125 -12.57 -1.14 -0.84
N VAL A 126 -13.62 -1.63 -0.17
CA VAL A 126 -14.41 -2.78 -0.66
C VAL A 126 -15.01 -2.45 -2.02
N LYS A 127 -15.66 -1.30 -2.18
CA LYS A 127 -16.25 -0.85 -3.45
C LYS A 127 -15.20 -0.69 -4.55
N ALA A 128 -14.05 -0.07 -4.24
CA ALA A 128 -12.97 0.11 -5.20
C ALA A 128 -12.39 -1.23 -5.67
N TYR A 129 -12.29 -2.23 -4.78
CA TYR A 129 -11.83 -3.56 -5.14
C TYR A 129 -12.89 -4.34 -5.93
N THR A 130 -14.17 -4.25 -5.57
CA THR A 130 -15.27 -4.82 -6.37
C THR A 130 -15.25 -4.30 -7.79
N ASN A 131 -15.10 -2.98 -7.98
CA ASN A 131 -14.99 -2.38 -9.30
C ASN A 131 -13.73 -2.85 -10.05
N PHE A 132 -12.60 -3.03 -9.34
CA PHE A 132 -11.38 -3.56 -9.94
C PHE A 132 -11.54 -5.00 -10.46
N LEU A 133 -12.33 -5.84 -9.79
CA LEU A 133 -12.62 -7.19 -10.27
C LEU A 133 -13.47 -7.21 -11.55
N GLN A 134 -14.31 -6.20 -11.75
CA GLN A 134 -15.20 -6.10 -12.91
C GLN A 134 -14.52 -5.53 -14.16
N HIS A 135 -13.47 -4.72 -13.99
CA HIS A 135 -12.88 -3.92 -15.08
C HIS A 135 -11.35 -4.02 -15.20
N GLY A 136 -10.66 -4.68 -14.26
CA GLY A 136 -9.20 -4.83 -14.25
C GLY A 136 -8.73 -6.26 -14.39
#